data_AF-A0A3B9AIS5-F1
#
_entry.id   AF-A0A3B9AIS5-F1
#
_cell.length_a   1.000
_cell.length_b   1.000
_cell.length_c   1.000
_cell.angle_alpha   90.00
_cell.angle_beta   90.00
_cell.angle_gamma   90.00
#
_symmetry.space_group_name_H-M   'P 1'
#
loop_
_entity.id
_entity.type
_entity.pdbx_description
1 polymer ?
#
loop_
_entity_poly.entity_id
_entity_poly.type
_entity_poly.pdbx_seq_one_letter_code
_entity_poly.pdbx_strand_id
1 'polypeptide(L)'
;MLLLERANRARTTKMYIGDVLRFRMVGEENYWYKRTITDILPESNTLMLDNFAVKIPDIQSIKVHRKPIWRILGGAGYTLGATLAFATTVGRFGFQDKEINAPKLYGIALASTGAGWFLTKSRKLRLGNKHRLRIVEIKFE
;
A
#
# COMPACT_ATOMS: atom_id res chain seq x y z
N MET A 1 -1.29 16.82 -13.14
CA MET A 1 -1.58 15.69 -12.22
C MET A 1 -0.99 14.40 -12.78
N LEU A 2 -0.71 13.41 -11.91
CA LEU A 2 -0.20 12.09 -12.31
C LEU A 2 -1.33 11.06 -12.21
N LEU A 3 -1.52 10.26 -13.26
CA LEU A 3 -2.50 9.19 -13.33
C LEU A 3 -1.82 7.82 -13.34
N LEU A 4 -2.27 6.95 -12.45
CA LEU A 4 -1.99 5.52 -12.51
C LEU A 4 -3.18 4.79 -13.13
N GLU A 5 -2.95 4.30 -14.33
CA GLU A 5 -3.92 3.55 -15.12
C GLU A 5 -3.70 2.05 -14.98
N ARG A 6 -4.76 1.28 -15.19
CA ARG A 6 -4.72 -0.18 -15.28
C ARG A 6 -5.39 -0.62 -16.57
N ALA A 7 -4.77 -1.54 -17.30
CA ALA A 7 -5.34 -2.15 -18.49
C ALA A 7 -6.74 -2.72 -18.21
N ASN A 8 -7.67 -2.48 -19.13
CA ASN A 8 -9.08 -2.88 -19.08
C ASN A 8 -9.86 -2.34 -17.87
N ARG A 9 -9.49 -1.16 -17.35
CA ARG A 9 -10.23 -0.51 -16.26
C ARG A 9 -10.33 1.01 -16.48
N ALA A 10 -11.56 1.53 -16.53
CA ALA A 10 -11.82 2.97 -16.68
C ALA A 10 -11.39 3.80 -15.45
N ARG A 11 -11.30 3.18 -14.27
CA ARG A 11 -10.96 3.88 -13.02
C ARG A 11 -9.44 4.03 -12.87
N THR A 12 -8.97 5.27 -12.87
CA THR A 12 -7.57 5.65 -12.63
C THR A 12 -7.36 6.09 -11.18
N THR A 13 -6.12 6.00 -10.70
CA THR A 13 -5.73 6.59 -9.40
C THR A 13 -4.99 7.89 -9.68
N LYS A 14 -5.53 9.00 -9.18
CA LYS A 14 -4.93 10.32 -9.31
C LYS A 14 -3.92 10.54 -8.19
N MET A 15 -2.78 11.12 -8.52
CA MET A 15 -1.75 11.57 -7.59
C MET A 15 -1.43 13.03 -7.92
N TYR A 16 -1.22 13.82 -6.88
CA TYR A 16 -1.05 15.26 -6.96
C TYR A 16 0.32 15.68 -6.42
N ILE A 17 0.68 16.94 -6.68
CA ILE A 17 1.82 17.59 -6.03
C ILE A 17 1.57 17.57 -4.52
N GLY A 18 2.59 17.23 -3.75
CA GLY A 18 2.53 16.98 -2.31
C GLY A 18 2.34 15.50 -1.92
N ASP A 19 1.92 14.63 -2.85
CA ASP A 19 1.78 13.20 -2.55
C ASP A 19 3.15 12.51 -2.44
N VAL A 20 3.27 11.56 -1.51
CA VAL A 20 4.47 10.74 -1.36
C VAL A 20 4.42 9.52 -2.27
N LEU A 21 5.38 9.44 -3.18
CA LEU A 21 5.57 8.31 -4.07
C LEU A 21 6.61 7.33 -3.51
N ARG A 22 6.26 6.04 -3.51
CA ARG A 22 7.21 4.95 -3.24
C ARG A 22 7.46 4.18 -4.52
N PHE A 23 8.66 4.24 -5.05
CA PHE A 23 8.97 3.73 -6.37
C PHE A 23 10.34 3.06 -6.43
N ARG A 24 10.57 2.34 -7.53
CA ARG A 24 11.85 1.72 -7.87
C ARG A 24 12.15 2.03 -9.33
N MET A 25 13.41 2.37 -9.59
CA MET A 25 13.92 2.70 -10.91
C MET A 25 14.22 1.44 -11.74
N VAL A 26 14.28 1.60 -13.06
CA VAL A 26 14.83 0.62 -13.99
C VAL A 26 16.35 0.62 -13.83
N GLY A 27 16.95 -0.56 -13.63
CA GLY A 27 18.38 -0.71 -13.43
C GLY A 27 18.71 -1.92 -12.55
N GLU A 28 20.01 -2.13 -12.33
CA GLU A 28 20.53 -3.20 -11.46
C GLU A 28 20.19 -2.96 -9.98
N GLU A 29 20.05 -1.68 -9.60
CA GLU A 29 19.68 -1.29 -8.25
C GLU A 29 18.30 -1.83 -7.84
N ASN A 30 18.24 -2.45 -6.66
CA ASN A 30 17.02 -3.03 -6.09
C ASN A 30 16.53 -2.28 -4.84
N TYR A 31 16.70 -0.95 -4.84
CA TYR A 31 16.27 -0.10 -3.73
C TYR A 31 14.89 0.52 -3.98
N TRP A 32 14.14 0.71 -2.88
CA TRP A 32 12.86 1.41 -2.91
C TRP A 32 13.05 2.84 -2.44
N TYR A 33 12.84 3.79 -3.34
CA TYR A 33 12.83 5.21 -3.05
C TYR A 33 11.48 5.62 -2.47
N LYS A 34 11.49 6.55 -1.52
CA LYS A 34 10.29 7.21 -0.96
C LYS A 34 10.54 8.71 -1.04
N ARG A 35 9.82 9.40 -1.93
CA ARG A 35 9.99 10.84 -2.19
C ARG A 35 8.66 11.53 -2.42
N THR A 36 8.60 12.83 -2.16
CA THR A 36 7.40 13.65 -2.34
C THR A 36 7.38 14.22 -3.75
N ILE A 37 6.22 14.21 -4.41
CA ILE A 37 6.04 14.90 -5.69
C ILE A 37 6.08 16.40 -5.42
N THR A 38 7.18 17.06 -5.75
CA THR A 38 7.33 18.51 -5.60
C THR A 38 6.76 19.25 -6.79
N ASP A 39 6.92 18.68 -7.99
CA ASP A 39 6.40 19.25 -9.23
C ASP A 39 6.22 18.19 -10.31
N ILE A 40 5.43 18.48 -11.33
CA ILE A 40 5.12 17.59 -12.46
C ILE A 40 5.34 18.38 -13.74
N LEU A 41 6.32 17.97 -14.55
CA LEU A 41 6.68 18.59 -15.83
C LEU A 41 6.06 17.76 -16.97
N PRO A 42 4.92 18.18 -17.56
CA PRO A 42 4.22 17.38 -18.57
C PRO A 42 4.99 17.28 -19.88
N GLU A 43 5.63 18.37 -20.28
CA GLU A 43 6.34 18.51 -21.56
C GLU A 43 7.48 17.51 -21.70
N SER A 44 8.23 17.29 -20.62
CA SER A 44 9.37 16.38 -20.58
C SER A 44 9.04 15.01 -19.97
N ASN A 45 7.77 14.74 -19.67
CA ASN A 45 7.31 13.53 -18.98
C ASN A 45 8.13 13.18 -17.71
N THR A 46 8.46 14.24 -16.96
CA THR A 46 9.39 14.19 -15.81
C THR A 46 8.66 14.58 -14.53
N LEU A 47 8.92 13.85 -13.47
CA LEU A 47 8.45 14.14 -12.12
C LEU A 47 9.60 14.71 -11.30
N MET A 48 9.34 15.82 -10.63
CA MET A 48 10.24 16.33 -9.60
C MET A 48 9.88 15.65 -8.29
N LEU A 49 10.81 14.86 -7.75
CA LEU A 49 10.64 14.07 -6.55
C LEU A 49 11.67 14.52 -5.51
N ASP A 50 11.25 15.25 -4.48
CA ASP A 50 12.12 15.96 -3.53
C ASP A 50 13.24 16.74 -4.25
N ASN A 51 12.89 17.51 -5.29
CA ASN A 51 13.80 18.28 -6.15
C ASN A 51 14.72 17.45 -7.08
N PHE A 52 14.55 16.14 -7.16
CA PHE A 52 15.23 15.32 -8.17
C PHE A 52 14.34 15.08 -9.39
N ALA A 53 14.86 15.36 -10.58
CA ALA A 53 14.20 15.07 -11.83
C ALA A 53 14.23 13.56 -12.12
N VAL A 54 13.06 12.94 -12.21
CA VAL A 54 12.89 11.51 -12.50
C VAL A 54 11.93 11.34 -13.67
N LYS A 55 12.39 10.74 -14.77
CA LYS A 55 11.55 10.47 -15.93
C LYS A 55 10.60 9.31 -15.63
N ILE A 56 9.36 9.42 -16.08
CA ILE A 56 8.35 8.35 -15.86
C ILE A 56 8.74 7.00 -16.46
N PRO A 57 9.30 6.90 -17.68
CA PRO A 57 9.73 5.62 -18.26
C PRO A 57 10.80 4.89 -17.44
N ASP A 58 11.61 5.64 -16.68
CA ASP A 58 12.67 5.08 -15.85
C ASP A 58 12.14 4.49 -14.53
N ILE A 59 10.84 4.67 -14.24
CA ILE A 59 10.20 4.05 -13.08
C ILE A 59 9.74 2.64 -13.45
N GLN A 60 10.35 1.63 -12.85
CA GLN A 60 9.99 0.23 -13.07
C GLN A 60 8.73 -0.19 -12.29
N SER A 61 8.66 0.23 -11.02
CA SER A 61 7.57 -0.21 -10.14
C SER A 61 7.24 0.79 -9.06
N ILE A 62 5.99 0.75 -8.59
CA ILE A 62 5.48 1.62 -7.53
C ILE A 62 4.79 0.81 -6.43
N LYS A 63 4.82 1.31 -5.21
CA LYS A 63 4.05 0.78 -4.08
C LYS A 63 2.86 1.69 -3.83
N VAL A 64 1.66 1.13 -4.01
CA VAL A 64 0.41 1.84 -3.70
C VAL A 64 -0.28 1.20 -2.52
N HIS A 65 -0.96 2.03 -1.74
CA HIS A 65 -1.82 1.53 -0.65
C HIS A 65 -3.06 0.85 -1.23
N ARG A 66 -3.59 -0.15 -0.52
CA ARG A 66 -4.92 -0.69 -0.87
C ARG A 66 -5.98 0.38 -0.66
N LYS A 67 -7.16 0.20 -1.28
CA LYS A 67 -8.31 1.09 -1.05
C LYS A 67 -8.60 1.24 0.45
N PRO A 68 -9.10 2.39 0.91
CA PRO A 68 -9.36 2.66 2.32
C PRO A 68 -10.13 1.54 3.02
N ILE A 69 -11.18 1.00 2.39
CA ILE A 69 -11.99 -0.07 2.97
C ILE A 69 -11.19 -1.34 3.33
N TRP A 70 -10.22 -1.74 2.49
CA TRP A 70 -9.36 -2.89 2.78
C TRP A 70 -8.41 -2.61 3.94
N ARG A 71 -7.98 -1.35 4.09
CA ARG A 71 -7.11 -0.96 5.21
C ARG A 71 -7.90 -0.90 6.52
N ILE A 72 -9.14 -0.42 6.48
CA ILE A 72 -10.04 -0.39 7.64
C ILE A 72 -10.35 -1.82 8.09
N LEU A 73 -10.80 -2.68 7.17
CA LEU A 73 -11.04 -4.10 7.47
C LEU A 73 -9.76 -4.80 7.94
N GLY A 74 -8.62 -4.47 7.34
CA GLY A 74 -7.33 -5.00 7.75
C GLY A 74 -6.92 -4.59 9.16
N GLY A 75 -7.12 -3.31 9.52
CA GLY A 75 -6.87 -2.80 10.85
C GLY A 75 -7.81 -3.39 11.90
N ALA A 76 -9.10 -3.52 11.58
CA ALA A 76 -10.08 -4.18 12.43
C ALA A 76 -9.73 -5.65 12.68
N GLY A 77 -9.41 -6.42 11.62
CA GLY A 77 -9.00 -7.81 11.74
C GLY A 77 -7.71 -8.00 12.53
N TYR A 78 -6.73 -7.11 12.35
CA TYR A 78 -5.50 -7.10 13.13
C TYR A 78 -5.77 -6.86 14.62
N THR A 79 -6.57 -5.84 14.93
CA THR A 79 -6.92 -5.47 16.31
C THR A 79 -7.71 -6.60 16.98
N LEU A 80 -8.71 -7.15 16.30
CA LEU A 80 -9.47 -8.30 16.78
C LEU A 80 -8.57 -9.50 17.08
N GLY A 81 -7.67 -9.84 16.18
CA GLY A 81 -6.75 -10.97 16.37
C GLY A 81 -5.78 -10.73 17.53
N ALA A 82 -5.19 -9.54 17.64
CA ALA A 82 -4.29 -9.19 18.73
C ALA A 82 -5.01 -9.20 20.09
N THR A 83 -6.20 -8.58 20.18
CA THR A 83 -7.01 -8.57 21.40
C THR A 83 -7.45 -9.98 21.78
N LEU A 84 -7.85 -10.81 20.81
CA LEU A 84 -8.26 -12.19 21.07
C LEU A 84 -7.08 -13.03 21.58
N ALA A 85 -5.89 -12.90 21.00
CA ALA A 85 -4.69 -13.57 21.50
C ALA A 85 -4.36 -13.15 22.94
N PHE A 86 -4.45 -11.85 23.24
CA PHE A 86 -4.21 -11.33 24.57
C PHE A 86 -5.24 -11.85 25.58
N ALA A 87 -6.54 -11.75 25.27
CA ALA A 87 -7.62 -12.24 26.12
C ALA A 87 -7.51 -13.76 26.36
N THR A 88 -7.17 -14.53 25.33
CA THR A 88 -6.95 -15.98 25.45
C THR A 88 -5.76 -16.29 26.37
N THR A 89 -4.68 -15.51 26.27
CA THR A 89 -3.49 -15.67 27.13
C THR A 89 -3.82 -15.37 28.58
N VAL A 90 -4.50 -14.24 28.83
CA VAL A 90 -4.91 -13.82 30.18
C VAL A 90 -5.91 -14.81 30.80
N GLY A 91 -6.90 -15.27 30.04
CA GLY A 91 -7.85 -16.28 30.51
C GLY A 91 -7.17 -17.61 30.86
N ARG A 92 -6.27 -18.08 29.97
CA ARG A 92 -5.62 -19.38 30.15
C ARG A 92 -4.58 -19.41 31.27
N PHE A 93 -3.77 -18.36 31.39
CA PHE A 93 -2.64 -18.34 32.34
C PHE A 93 -2.89 -17.47 33.57
N GLY A 94 -3.60 -16.35 33.42
CA GLY A 94 -3.95 -15.47 34.53
C GLY A 94 -5.08 -16.02 35.39
N PHE A 95 -6.17 -16.47 34.75
CA PHE A 95 -7.34 -17.01 35.45
C PHE A 95 -7.36 -18.54 35.53
N GLN A 96 -6.34 -19.21 34.98
CA GLN A 96 -6.22 -20.69 34.92
C GLN A 96 -7.47 -21.39 34.37
N ASP A 97 -8.22 -20.71 33.50
CA ASP A 97 -9.45 -21.26 32.97
C ASP A 97 -9.14 -22.45 32.04
N LYS A 98 -9.58 -23.64 32.48
CA LYS A 98 -9.34 -24.90 31.77
C LYS A 98 -10.35 -25.17 30.67
N GLU A 99 -11.50 -24.48 30.68
CA GLU A 99 -12.58 -24.66 29.71
C GLU A 99 -12.31 -23.88 28.42
N ILE A 100 -11.44 -22.88 28.47
CA ILE A 100 -11.00 -22.14 27.29
C ILE A 100 -10.32 -23.07 26.30
N ASN A 101 -10.92 -23.22 25.11
CA ASN A 101 -10.31 -23.90 23.97
C ASN A 101 -9.21 -23.03 23.34
N ALA A 102 -8.09 -22.94 24.04
CA ALA A 102 -6.95 -22.09 23.69
C ALA A 102 -6.40 -22.38 22.27
N PRO A 103 -6.25 -23.64 21.81
CA PRO A 103 -5.78 -23.91 20.44
C PRO A 103 -6.69 -23.29 19.37
N LYS A 104 -8.02 -23.41 19.53
CA LYS A 104 -8.99 -22.83 18.59
C LYS A 104 -8.94 -21.31 18.60
N LEU A 105 -8.90 -20.69 19.78
CA LEU A 105 -8.87 -19.24 19.91
C LEU A 105 -7.57 -18.63 19.41
N TYR A 106 -6.42 -19.25 19.68
CA TYR A 106 -5.14 -18.85 19.07
C TYR A 106 -5.14 -19.03 17.56
N GLY A 107 -5.76 -20.11 17.05
CA GLY A 107 -5.93 -20.30 15.61
C GLY A 107 -6.71 -19.17 14.95
N ILE A 108 -7.83 -18.76 15.55
CA ILE A 108 -8.64 -17.63 15.08
C ILE A 108 -7.85 -16.32 15.20
N ALA A 109 -7.19 -16.10 16.33
CA ALA A 109 -6.39 -14.90 16.56
C ALA A 109 -5.27 -14.73 15.52
N LEU A 110 -4.54 -15.81 15.22
CA LEU A 110 -3.49 -15.84 14.21
C LEU A 110 -4.07 -15.60 12.81
N ALA A 111 -5.18 -16.25 12.47
CA ALA A 111 -5.85 -16.07 11.19
C ALA A 111 -6.33 -14.61 10.99
N SER A 112 -7.00 -14.03 11.98
CA SER A 112 -7.48 -12.65 11.95
C SER A 112 -6.34 -11.64 11.88
N THR A 113 -5.28 -11.85 12.67
CA THR A 113 -4.08 -10.99 12.67
C THR A 113 -3.37 -11.05 11.31
N GLY A 114 -3.14 -12.26 10.80
CA GLY A 114 -2.47 -12.48 9.51
C GLY A 114 -3.26 -11.92 8.33
N ALA A 115 -4.56 -12.17 8.29
CA ALA A 115 -5.46 -11.58 7.29
C ALA A 115 -5.46 -10.05 7.39
N GLY A 116 -5.55 -9.51 8.61
CA GLY A 116 -5.52 -8.07 8.87
C GLY A 116 -4.25 -7.40 8.34
N TRP A 117 -3.09 -7.97 8.66
CA TRP A 117 -1.79 -7.51 8.17
C TRP A 117 -1.68 -7.59 6.64
N PHE A 118 -2.14 -8.67 6.02
CA PHE A 118 -2.11 -8.81 4.57
C PHE A 118 -2.97 -7.76 3.85
N LEU A 119 -4.12 -7.41 4.43
CA LEU A 119 -5.03 -6.42 3.88
C LEU A 119 -4.53 -4.97 4.04
N THR A 120 -3.72 -4.69 5.06
CA THR A 120 -3.09 -3.37 5.24
C THR A 120 -1.83 -3.19 4.40
N LYS A 121 -1.13 -4.28 4.04
CA LYS A 121 0.10 -4.26 3.26
C LYS A 121 -0.06 -3.57 1.89
N SER A 122 0.84 -2.63 1.59
CA SER A 122 0.93 -1.96 0.28
C SER A 122 1.15 -2.97 -0.84
N ARG A 123 0.53 -2.73 -2.00
CA ARG A 123 0.72 -3.55 -3.20
C ARG A 123 1.86 -2.99 -4.05
N LYS A 124 2.73 -3.88 -4.51
CA LYS A 124 3.76 -3.56 -5.51
C LYS A 124 3.14 -3.71 -6.90
N LEU A 125 3.25 -2.67 -7.73
CA LEU A 125 2.75 -2.66 -9.10
C LEU A 125 3.94 -2.44 -10.04
N ARG A 126 4.14 -3.37 -10.98
CA ARG A 126 5.11 -3.20 -12.07
C ARG A 126 4.46 -2.38 -13.19
N LEU A 127 5.17 -1.34 -13.63
CA LEU A 127 4.79 -0.48 -14.75
C LEU A 127 5.21 -1.14 -16.07
N GLY A 128 4.52 -0.81 -17.16
CA GLY A 128 4.79 -1.34 -18.51
C GLY A 128 3.88 -2.49 -18.95
N ASN A 129 3.49 -3.40 -18.04
CA ASN A 129 2.54 -4.47 -18.35
C ASN A 129 1.09 -4.00 -18.20
N LYS A 130 0.45 -4.35 -17.07
CA LYS A 130 -0.97 -4.06 -16.81
C LYS A 130 -1.20 -2.67 -16.22
N HIS A 131 -0.15 -1.94 -15.85
CA HIS A 131 -0.24 -0.63 -15.21
C HIS A 131 0.65 0.37 -15.94
N ARG A 132 0.16 1.59 -16.12
CA ARG A 132 0.87 2.69 -16.77
C ARG A 132 0.75 3.96 -15.93
N LEU A 133 1.83 4.72 -15.87
CA LEU A 133 1.84 6.07 -15.33
C LEU A 133 1.73 7.05 -16.49
N ARG A 134 0.86 8.04 -16.35
CA ARG A 134 0.65 9.08 -17.35
C ARG A 134 0.51 10.44 -16.67
N ILE A 135 1.24 11.43 -17.15
CA ILE A 135 1.00 12.82 -16.75
C ILE A 135 -0.16 13.37 -17.56
N VAL A 136 -1.08 14.04 -16.89
CA VAL A 136 -2.16 14.79 -17.51
C VAL A 136 -2.06 16.22 -17.02
N GLU A 137 -1.89 17.13 -17.97
CA GLU A 137 -2.01 18.57 -17.75
C GLU A 137 -3.49 18.92 -17.63
N ILE A 138 -3.85 19.66 -16.59
CA ILE A 138 -5.19 20.25 -16.49
C ILE A 138 -4.99 21.72 -16.80
N LYS A 139 -5.39 22.13 -18.01
CA LYS A 139 -5.54 23.55 -18.33
C LYS A 139 -6.92 23.96 -17.81
N PHE A 140 -6.93 24.87 -16.84
CA PHE A 140 -8.15 25.57 -16.47
C PHE A 140 -8.21 26.80 -17.38
N GLU A 141 -9.08 26.75 -18.39
CA GLU A 141 -9.52 27.93 -19.15
C GLU A 141 -10.63 28.66 -18.38
#